data_AF-A0A182WFS5-F1
#
_entry.id   AF-A0A182WFS5-F1
#
_cell.length_a   1.000
_cell.length_b   1.000
_cell.length_c   1.000
_cell.angle_alpha   90.00
_cell.angle_beta   90.00
_cell.angle_gamma   90.00
#
_symmetry.space_group_name_H-M   'P 1'
#
loop_
_entity.id
_entity.type
_entity.pdbx_description
1 polymer ?
#
loop_
_entity_poly.entity_id
_entity_poly.type
_entity_poly.pdbx_seq_one_letter_code
_entity_poly.pdbx_strand_id
1 'polypeptide(L)'
;MMYLAVKLFCFSIVLNVVCGRYATSTDAEPQQTFRITPNDIEAVQGDEVVLRCEIEHLAGRVQWTKDGFALGFGNEIVGYPRFSLNQNHSDGVYNLRITNTSCDDAALYQCQVGPAKHNHPIRAQAKLTVVATPKALHGKYGRT
;
A
#
# COMPACT_ATOMS: atom_id res chain seq x y z
N MET A 1 -60.08 -54.59 -7.61
CA MET A 1 -61.26 -53.80 -8.05
C MET A 1 -60.77 -52.35 -8.18
N MET A 2 -60.32 -51.90 -9.37
CA MET A 2 -61.17 -51.36 -10.46
C MET A 2 -61.97 -50.17 -9.91
N TYR A 3 -61.85 -48.89 -10.29
CA TYR A 3 -61.46 -48.15 -11.49
C TYR A 3 -60.95 -46.76 -11.00
N LEU A 4 -60.22 -45.90 -11.71
CA LEU A 4 -60.34 -45.54 -13.12
C LEU A 4 -59.06 -44.82 -13.57
N ALA A 5 -58.47 -45.33 -14.65
CA ALA A 5 -57.33 -44.77 -15.34
C ALA A 5 -57.70 -43.48 -16.10
N VAL A 6 -56.75 -42.55 -16.11
CA VAL A 6 -56.22 -41.88 -17.31
C VAL A 6 -57.26 -41.36 -18.32
N LYS A 7 -57.46 -40.05 -18.34
CA LYS A 7 -57.69 -39.33 -19.60
C LYS A 7 -56.72 -38.17 -19.72
N LEU A 8 -55.80 -38.34 -20.68
CA LEU A 8 -54.90 -37.33 -21.21
C LEU A 8 -55.65 -36.02 -21.49
N PHE A 9 -55.10 -34.90 -21.04
CA PHE A 9 -55.17 -33.67 -21.80
C PHE A 9 -53.77 -33.04 -21.84
N CYS A 10 -53.19 -33.13 -23.03
CA CYS A 10 -52.23 -32.24 -23.69
C CYS A 10 -51.15 -31.52 -22.88
N PHE A 11 -49.90 -31.91 -23.13
CA PHE A 11 -48.73 -31.05 -23.39
C PHE A 11 -48.88 -29.56 -23.02
N SER A 12 -48.20 -29.12 -21.95
CA SER A 12 -47.20 -28.04 -22.04
C SER A 12 -46.37 -27.93 -20.75
N ILE A 13 -45.08 -27.87 -20.96
CA ILE A 13 -43.97 -27.76 -20.00
C ILE A 13 -44.05 -26.43 -19.25
N VAL A 14 -43.94 -26.43 -17.92
CA VAL A 14 -42.93 -25.63 -17.20
C VAL A 14 -42.87 -26.05 -15.73
N LEU A 15 -41.70 -26.59 -15.38
CA LEU A 15 -41.23 -26.87 -14.03
C LEU A 15 -41.13 -25.54 -13.27
N ASN A 16 -42.03 -25.27 -12.32
CA ASN A 16 -41.87 -24.12 -11.41
C ASN A 16 -40.78 -24.44 -10.38
N VAL A 17 -39.52 -24.36 -10.82
CA VAL A 17 -38.42 -24.08 -9.91
C VAL A 17 -38.61 -22.63 -9.50
N VAL A 18 -39.02 -22.40 -8.25
CA VAL A 18 -38.85 -21.08 -7.64
C VAL A 18 -37.35 -20.85 -7.58
N CYS A 19 -36.83 -20.22 -8.62
CA CYS A 19 -35.47 -19.70 -8.64
C CYS A 19 -35.47 -18.56 -7.62
N GLY A 20 -35.08 -18.87 -6.38
CA GLY A 20 -34.73 -17.86 -5.40
C GLY A 20 -33.75 -16.92 -6.07
N ARG A 21 -34.17 -15.68 -6.30
CA ARG A 21 -33.26 -14.62 -6.72
C ARG A 21 -32.33 -14.38 -5.55
N TYR A 22 -31.20 -15.07 -5.52
CA TYR A 22 -30.03 -14.59 -4.80
C TYR A 22 -29.66 -13.27 -5.48
N ALA A 23 -30.16 -12.16 -4.95
CA ALA A 23 -29.67 -10.85 -5.31
C ALA A 23 -28.23 -10.77 -4.78
N THR A 24 -27.26 -11.18 -5.60
CA THR A 24 -25.87 -10.82 -5.35
C THR A 24 -25.70 -9.38 -5.82
N SER A 25 -26.03 -8.41 -4.96
CA SER A 25 -25.48 -7.06 -5.10
C SER A 25 -23.99 -7.15 -4.75
N THR A 26 -23.17 -7.61 -5.69
CA THR A 26 -21.73 -7.40 -5.58
C THR A 26 -21.45 -5.96 -5.98
N ASP A 27 -21.79 -5.02 -5.10
CA ASP A 27 -21.06 -3.76 -5.10
C ASP A 27 -19.68 -4.10 -4.57
N ALA A 28 -18.77 -4.44 -5.50
CA ALA A 28 -17.42 -4.81 -5.14
C ALA A 28 -16.75 -3.56 -4.58
N GLU A 29 -16.43 -3.56 -3.29
CA GLU A 29 -15.71 -2.47 -2.63
C GLU A 29 -14.44 -2.14 -3.44
N PRO A 30 -14.18 -0.83 -3.72
CA PRO A 30 -13.04 -0.45 -4.53
C PRO A 30 -11.74 -0.92 -3.88
N GLN A 31 -10.81 -1.40 -4.71
CA GLN A 31 -9.50 -1.85 -4.22
C GLN A 31 -8.64 -0.66 -3.81
N GLN A 32 -7.84 -0.87 -2.76
CA GLN A 32 -6.76 0.05 -2.41
C GLN A 32 -5.75 0.17 -3.56
N THR A 33 -5.41 1.40 -3.93
CA THR A 33 -4.49 1.71 -5.03
C THR A 33 -3.60 2.89 -4.68
N PHE A 34 -2.43 3.01 -5.30
CA PHE A 34 -1.61 4.20 -5.12
C PHE A 34 -2.16 5.35 -5.96
N ARG A 35 -2.46 6.47 -5.30
CA ARG A 35 -2.62 7.79 -5.96
C ARG A 35 -1.26 8.32 -6.40
N ILE A 36 -0.28 8.21 -5.51
CA ILE A 36 1.10 8.64 -5.73
C ILE A 36 2.02 7.53 -5.23
N THR A 37 2.83 7.00 -6.14
CA THR A 37 3.94 6.11 -5.80
C THR A 37 5.20 6.92 -5.51
N PRO A 38 6.10 6.42 -4.66
CA PRO A 38 7.40 7.06 -4.50
C PRO A 38 8.21 6.96 -5.79
N ASN A 39 9.09 7.94 -5.98
CA ASN A 39 10.02 8.00 -7.10
C ASN A 39 11.44 8.09 -6.57
N ASP A 40 12.41 7.66 -7.37
CA ASP A 40 13.82 7.74 -7.04
C ASP A 40 14.24 9.21 -6.80
N ILE A 41 15.10 9.40 -5.80
CA ILE A 41 15.62 10.71 -5.41
C ILE A 41 17.14 10.62 -5.29
N GLU A 42 17.82 11.60 -5.88
CA GLU A 42 19.23 11.89 -5.59
C GLU A 42 19.29 13.13 -4.72
N ALA A 43 19.92 13.00 -3.55
CA ALA A 43 20.05 14.06 -2.57
C ALA A 43 21.53 14.32 -2.26
N VAL A 44 21.85 15.53 -1.87
CA VAL A 44 23.15 15.86 -1.31
C VAL A 44 23.10 15.63 0.20
N GLN A 45 24.20 15.17 0.78
CA GLN A 45 24.32 14.98 2.23
C GLN A 45 23.98 16.29 2.96
N GLY A 46 23.05 16.21 3.92
CA GLY A 46 22.53 17.33 4.68
C GLY A 46 21.17 17.83 4.21
N ASP A 47 20.71 17.40 3.03
CA ASP A 47 19.41 17.76 2.50
C ASP A 47 18.26 17.19 3.36
N GLU A 48 17.07 17.74 3.12
CA GLU A 48 15.82 17.13 3.53
C GLU A 48 15.18 16.40 2.34
N VAL A 49 14.76 15.16 2.55
CA VAL A 49 14.12 14.33 1.53
C VAL A 49 12.73 13.92 1.99
N VAL A 50 11.77 13.93 1.06
CA VAL A 50 10.42 13.42 1.28
C VAL A 50 10.08 12.40 0.19
N LEU A 51 9.99 11.13 0.57
CA LEU A 51 9.48 10.05 -0.27
C LEU A 51 7.96 10.00 -0.15
N ARG A 52 7.27 10.32 -1.25
CA ARG A 52 5.80 10.39 -1.26
C ARG A 52 5.16 9.02 -1.39
N CYS A 53 4.11 8.78 -0.62
CA CYS A 53 3.25 7.62 -0.78
C CYS A 53 1.82 8.00 -0.39
N GLU A 54 0.92 7.98 -1.37
CA GLU A 54 -0.48 8.35 -1.17
C GLU A 54 -1.39 7.29 -1.78
N ILE A 55 -2.44 6.93 -1.04
CA ILE A 55 -3.29 5.78 -1.31
C ILE A 55 -4.73 6.24 -1.50
N GLU A 56 -5.39 5.77 -2.56
CA GLU A 56 -6.84 5.84 -2.72
C GLU A 56 -7.49 4.55 -2.21
N HIS A 57 -8.71 4.67 -1.68
CA HIS A 57 -9.46 3.54 -1.10
C HIS A 57 -8.65 2.75 -0.07
N LEU A 58 -7.89 3.46 0.78
CA LEU A 58 -7.04 2.83 1.78
C LEU A 58 -7.86 1.95 2.73
N ALA A 59 -7.57 0.65 2.73
CA ALA A 59 -8.21 -0.32 3.61
C ALA A 59 -7.21 -0.99 4.57
N GLY A 60 -6.01 -1.33 4.07
CA GLY A 60 -4.94 -1.93 4.85
C GLY A 60 -4.11 -0.93 5.65
N ARG A 61 -3.20 -1.43 6.50
CA ARG A 61 -2.21 -0.59 7.19
C ARG A 61 -1.04 -0.28 6.25
N VAL A 62 -0.55 0.96 6.31
CA VAL A 62 0.60 1.41 5.53
C VAL A 62 1.88 1.31 6.35
N GLN A 63 2.96 0.81 5.76
CA GLN A 63 4.27 0.70 6.38
C GLN A 63 5.37 0.99 5.34
N TRP A 64 6.40 1.70 5.78
CA TRP A 64 7.63 1.87 5.03
C TRP A 64 8.67 0.83 5.44
N THR A 65 9.45 0.38 4.46
CA THR A 65 10.68 -0.39 4.69
C THR A 65 11.89 0.33 4.12
N LYS A 66 13.05 0.15 4.75
CA LYS A 66 14.38 0.53 4.24
C LYS A 66 15.22 -0.74 4.06
N ASP A 67 15.62 -1.05 2.84
CA ASP A 67 16.32 -2.30 2.47
C ASP A 67 15.60 -3.56 3.01
N GLY A 68 14.27 -3.53 2.99
CA GLY A 68 13.42 -4.61 3.50
C GLY A 68 13.20 -4.60 5.03
N PHE A 69 13.90 -3.75 5.80
CA PHE A 69 13.66 -3.61 7.23
C PHE A 69 12.47 -2.68 7.50
N ALA A 70 11.51 -3.13 8.30
CA ALA A 70 10.31 -2.37 8.63
C ALA A 70 10.60 -1.19 9.57
N LEU A 71 10.14 0.01 9.19
CA LEU A 71 10.34 1.24 9.98
C LEU A 71 9.22 1.47 11.00
N GLY A 72 8.32 0.51 11.20
CA GLY A 72 7.17 0.66 12.10
C GLY A 72 5.98 1.36 11.45
N PHE A 73 5.04 1.81 12.28
CA PHE A 73 3.76 2.40 11.84
C PHE A 73 3.50 3.79 12.43
N GLY A 74 4.28 4.22 13.42
CA GLY A 74 4.11 5.51 14.08
C GLY A 74 4.77 6.64 13.31
N ASN A 75 4.41 7.88 13.68
CA ASN A 75 5.03 9.08 13.10
C ASN A 75 6.52 9.20 13.45
N GLU A 76 6.88 8.80 14.66
CA GLU A 76 8.28 8.68 15.09
C GLU A 76 8.78 7.25 14.84
N ILE A 77 10.00 7.15 14.30
CA ILE A 77 10.62 5.87 13.96
C ILE A 77 11.73 5.59 14.97
N VAL A 78 11.51 4.58 15.83
CA VAL A 78 12.47 4.17 16.86
C VAL A 78 13.78 3.74 16.20
N GLY A 79 14.90 4.30 16.67
CA GLY A 79 16.23 4.05 16.11
C GLY A 79 16.61 4.94 14.91
N TYR A 80 15.66 5.73 14.38
CA TYR A 80 15.89 6.65 13.26
C TYR A 80 15.42 8.07 13.61
N PRO A 81 16.15 8.79 14.48
CA PRO A 81 15.69 10.09 15.03
C PRO A 81 15.53 11.21 13.98
N ARG A 82 16.11 11.05 12.79
CA ARG A 82 15.98 12.00 11.67
C ARG A 82 14.78 11.69 10.76
N PHE A 83 14.14 10.53 10.95
CA PHE A 83 13.09 10.02 10.10
C PHE A 83 11.74 10.29 10.76
N SER A 84 10.76 10.71 9.96
CA SER A 84 9.38 10.86 10.41
C SER A 84 8.40 10.40 9.34
N LEU A 85 7.31 9.75 9.75
CA LEU A 85 6.17 9.51 8.88
C LEU A 85 5.20 10.68 9.02
N ASN A 86 5.03 11.42 7.93
CA ASN A 86 4.02 12.47 7.83
C ASN A 86 2.72 11.82 7.37
N GLN A 87 1.91 11.39 8.34
CA GLN A 87 0.68 10.64 8.11
C GLN A 87 -0.56 11.55 8.17
N ASN A 88 -1.41 11.44 7.15
CA ASN A 88 -2.79 11.89 7.21
C ASN A 88 -3.69 10.74 6.74
N HIS A 89 -4.31 10.06 7.71
CA HIS A 89 -5.11 8.86 7.46
C HIS A 89 -6.36 9.14 6.62
N SER A 90 -7.04 10.28 6.81
CA SER A 90 -8.27 10.59 6.06
C SER A 90 -7.98 10.80 4.57
N ASP A 91 -6.79 11.32 4.26
CA ASP A 91 -6.41 11.70 2.91
C ASP A 91 -5.54 10.63 2.23
N GLY A 92 -5.26 9.54 2.95
CA GLY A 92 -4.43 8.44 2.48
C GLY A 92 -2.95 8.79 2.33
N VAL A 93 -2.45 9.82 3.04
CA VAL A 93 -1.07 10.32 2.90
C VAL A 93 -0.14 9.67 3.93
N TYR A 94 0.96 9.08 3.48
CA TYR A 94 1.96 8.40 4.33
C TYR A 94 3.37 8.69 3.81
N ASN A 95 3.74 9.97 3.78
CA ASN A 95 5.04 10.37 3.25
C ASN A 95 6.15 10.12 4.27
N LEU A 96 7.25 9.49 3.84
CA LEU A 96 8.43 9.32 4.67
C LEU A 96 9.35 10.53 4.48
N ARG A 97 9.62 11.24 5.57
CA ARG A 97 10.52 12.39 5.60
C ARG A 97 11.82 12.04 6.32
N ILE A 98 12.94 12.45 5.75
CA ILE A 98 14.29 12.26 6.30
C ILE A 98 14.97 13.63 6.32
N THR A 99 15.33 14.11 7.50
CA THR A 99 16.07 15.37 7.65
C THR A 99 17.57 15.14 7.72
N ASN A 100 18.35 16.14 7.28
CA ASN A 100 19.81 16.14 7.37
C ASN A 100 20.41 14.80 6.89
N THR A 101 20.16 14.46 5.63
CA THR A 101 20.51 13.15 5.04
C THR A 101 21.99 12.83 5.20
N SER A 102 22.29 11.54 5.31
CA SER A 102 23.62 10.96 5.41
C SER A 102 23.79 9.85 4.37
N CYS A 103 25.02 9.47 4.04
CA CYS A 103 25.27 8.38 3.09
C CYS A 103 24.65 7.05 3.54
N ASP A 104 24.47 6.84 4.86
CA ASP A 104 23.84 5.64 5.40
C ASP A 104 22.32 5.60 5.14
N ASP A 105 21.71 6.72 4.72
CA ASP A 105 20.30 6.78 4.33
C ASP A 105 20.08 6.32 2.89
N ALA A 106 21.13 6.21 2.08
CA ALA A 106 21.03 5.69 0.72
C ALA A 106 20.63 4.22 0.77
N ALA A 107 19.47 3.90 0.21
CA ALA A 107 18.82 2.60 0.34
C ALA A 107 17.67 2.44 -0.67
N LEU A 108 17.15 1.22 -0.77
CA LEU A 108 15.88 0.95 -1.42
C LEU A 108 14.75 1.09 -0.40
N TYR A 109 13.87 2.05 -0.62
CA TYR A 109 12.69 2.26 0.20
C TYR A 109 11.46 1.64 -0.48
N GLN A 110 10.53 1.13 0.33
CA GLN A 110 9.26 0.61 -0.19
C GLN A 110 8.10 1.06 0.70
N CYS A 111 7.09 1.66 0.09
CA CYS A 111 5.80 1.86 0.72
C CYS A 111 4.94 0.61 0.49
N GLN A 112 4.44 0.03 1.57
CA GLN A 112 3.63 -1.18 1.55
C GLN A 112 2.28 -0.91 2.19
N VAL A 113 1.21 -1.40 1.56
CA VAL A 113 -0.12 -1.47 2.16
C VAL A 113 -0.47 -2.93 2.37
N GLY A 114 -0.75 -3.30 3.62
CA GLY A 114 -1.11 -4.66 3.98
C GLY A 114 -2.46 -5.10 3.39
N PRO A 115 -2.78 -6.40 3.45
CA PRO A 115 -4.11 -6.88 3.08
C PRO A 115 -5.18 -6.35 4.04
N ALA A 116 -6.41 -6.22 3.54
CA ALA A 116 -7.60 -5.96 4.34
C ALA A 116 -8.78 -6.78 3.81
N LYS A 117 -9.96 -6.67 4.45
CA LYS A 117 -11.16 -7.40 3.99
C LYS A 117 -11.43 -7.05 2.52
N HIS A 118 -11.49 -8.08 1.68
CA HIS A 118 -11.67 -7.94 0.23
C HIS A 118 -10.63 -7.07 -0.48
N ASN A 119 -9.48 -6.76 0.14
CA ASN A 119 -8.47 -5.85 -0.40
C ASN A 119 -7.08 -6.51 -0.46
N HIS A 120 -6.49 -6.53 -1.65
CA HIS A 120 -5.16 -7.12 -1.86
C HIS A 120 -4.03 -6.18 -1.45
N PRO A 121 -2.88 -6.70 -0.95
CA PRO A 121 -1.75 -5.85 -0.59
C PRO A 121 -1.11 -5.20 -1.84
N ILE A 122 -0.69 -3.95 -1.73
CA ILE A 122 0.01 -3.19 -2.78
C ILE A 122 1.37 -2.70 -2.27
N ARG A 123 2.36 -2.59 -3.15
CA ARG A 123 3.72 -2.15 -2.81
C ARG A 123 4.32 -1.31 -3.94
N ALA A 124 5.05 -0.26 -3.60
CA ALA A 124 5.78 0.57 -4.55
C ALA A 124 7.15 0.98 -3.96
N GLN A 125 8.19 0.96 -4.80
CA GLN A 125 9.58 1.18 -4.40
C GLN A 125 10.16 2.48 -4.93
N ALA A 126 11.14 3.02 -4.23
CA ALA A 126 12.00 4.10 -4.70
C ALA A 126 13.40 3.96 -4.12
N LYS A 127 14.41 4.31 -4.90
CA LYS A 127 15.80 4.38 -4.49
C LYS A 127 16.16 5.80 -4.05
N LEU A 128 16.69 5.93 -2.83
CA LEU A 128 17.35 7.16 -2.39
C LEU A 128 18.87 7.00 -2.59
N THR A 129 19.47 7.92 -3.33
CA THR A 129 20.92 8.06 -3.45
C THR A 129 21.36 9.31 -2.71
N VAL A 130 22.43 9.24 -1.92
CA VAL A 130 22.94 10.39 -1.17
C VAL A 130 24.40 10.65 -1.54
N VAL A 131 24.66 11.82 -2.13
CA VAL A 131 25.99 12.26 -2.56
C VAL A 131 26.68 13.04 -1.44
N ALA A 132 27.88 12.62 -1.05
CA ALA A 132 28.65 13.29 -0.01
C ALA A 132 29.10 14.70 -0.46
N THR A 133 29.11 15.66 0.47
CA THR A 133 29.68 16.99 0.18
C THR A 133 31.21 16.98 0.29
N PRO A 134 31.93 17.86 -0.43
CA PRO A 134 33.39 17.98 -0.29
C PRO A 134 33.83 18.27 1.15
N LYS A 135 33.05 19.04 1.92
CA LYS A 135 33.34 19.31 3.34
C LYS A 135 33.29 18.03 4.18
N ALA A 136 32.31 17.17 3.94
CA ALA A 136 32.20 15.88 4.63
C ALA A 136 33.36 14.94 4.29
N LEU A 137 33.82 14.95 3.04
CA LEU A 137 34.99 14.16 2.60
C LEU A 137 36.27 14.63 3.30
N HIS A 138 36.55 15.94 3.32
CA HIS A 138 37.73 16.46 4.02
C HIS A 138 37.70 16.20 5.53
N GLY A 139 36.52 16.26 6.17
CA GLY A 139 36.39 15.92 7.59
C GLY A 139 36.62 14.45 7.92
N LYS A 140 36.37 13.54 6.98
CA LYS A 140 36.61 12.09 7.13
C LYS A 140 38.08 11.71 6.89
N TYR A 141 38.75 12.39 5.96
CA TYR A 141 40.15 12.12 5.58
C TYR A 141 41.19 13.02 6.25
N GLY A 142 40.79 14.17 6.80
CA GLY A 142 41.67 15.12 7.50
C GLY A 142 41.76 14.90 9.01
N ARG A 143 41.19 13.80 9.51
CA ARG A 143 41.23 13.38 10.92
C ARG A 143 42.11 12.13 11.06
N THR A 144 43.36 12.27 10.65
CA THR A 144 44.52 11.40 10.94
C THR A 144 45.66 12.31 11.36
#